data_AF-A0A554QF01-F1
#
_entry.id   AF-A0A554QF01-F1
#
_cell.length_a   1.000
_cell.length_b   1.000
_cell.length_c   1.000
_cell.angle_alpha   90.00
_cell.angle_beta   90.00
_cell.angle_gamma   90.00
#
_symmetry.space_group_name_H-M   'P 1'
#
loop_
_entity.id
_entity.type
_entity.pdbx_description
1 polymer ?
#
loop_
_entity_poly.entity_id
_entity_poly.type
_entity_poly.pdbx_seq_one_letter_code
_entity_poly.pdbx_strand_id
1 'polypeptide(L)'
;MTGNTPQGNARPEPAPILSQHDPTAPFHIIDGQPAASTPAPPTDDEWDRTVRQATENVARIETLNATSNQRGNSWALPVAEGQHARTPTWTSRPHWQHQVRTLLNSPNGTQLCKTHTVSTETVFAVAVTHAHHADSKTGRSITASRNTIATRAGVSISAVKRARRVLTALGVAIELVRGRYLQKIESMAAEAHHGHRQFRAASVWALISPRTAVTTITAPFKELRKPSRATLRTAEHRARTAPRTSPQNSGRGPLSPSWGFVLPSLVFKFSPTHAHTRAGKPKNTQKPTPRPIELQRTAAQLIAHIPALKTTRHVGQICDVLDQAGIDPARWTGRDIARELTADTQTRGWVWPTQLTRPTSFLRWRLAHIDWTAQTPAERARENDRTRLAEQAERWREARERDSHVADAHARAQIMKQLREQLSTRTPA
;
A
#
# COMPACT_ATOMS: atom_id res chain seq x y z
N MET A 1 -38.74 47.25 -23.19
CA MET A 1 -38.83 47.62 -21.75
C MET A 1 -38.08 46.54 -20.97
N THR A 2 -36.78 46.75 -20.72
CA THR A 2 -36.18 47.09 -19.40
C THR A 2 -36.34 45.95 -18.38
N GLY A 3 -35.33 45.32 -17.79
CA GLY A 3 -33.87 45.44 -17.78
C GLY A 3 -33.28 44.48 -16.72
N ASN A 4 -31.96 44.25 -16.84
CA ASN A 4 -30.98 43.86 -15.81
C ASN A 4 -30.99 42.47 -15.14
N THR A 5 -29.90 41.75 -15.44
CA THR A 5 -29.26 40.63 -14.73
C THR A 5 -28.29 41.15 -13.64
N PRO A 6 -28.01 40.40 -12.54
CA PRO A 6 -26.85 40.67 -11.69
C PRO A 6 -25.74 39.61 -11.87
N GLN A 7 -24.68 40.05 -12.54
CA GLN A 7 -23.26 40.06 -12.12
C GLN A 7 -22.64 38.82 -11.43
N GLY A 8 -21.74 38.16 -12.17
CA GLY A 8 -20.69 37.28 -11.63
C GLY A 8 -19.43 38.05 -11.26
N ASN A 9 -18.68 37.54 -10.29
CA ASN A 9 -17.34 38.03 -9.95
C ASN A 9 -16.28 37.15 -10.63
N ALA A 10 -15.46 37.78 -11.45
CA ALA A 10 -14.33 37.20 -12.17
C ALA A 10 -13.06 37.17 -11.30
N ARG A 11 -12.33 36.06 -11.39
CA ARG A 11 -10.91 35.95 -11.04
C ARG A 11 -10.07 36.75 -12.03
N PRO A 12 -8.98 37.42 -11.62
CA PRO A 12 -7.90 37.76 -12.53
C PRO A 12 -6.86 36.64 -12.58
N GLU A 13 -6.50 36.25 -13.81
CA GLU A 13 -5.28 35.51 -14.16
C GLU A 13 -4.03 36.40 -14.11
N PRO A 14 -2.82 35.82 -13.99
CA PRO A 14 -1.57 36.55 -14.06
C PRO A 14 -0.99 36.57 -15.48
N ALA A 15 -0.55 37.73 -15.95
CA ALA A 15 0.33 37.86 -17.13
C ALA A 15 1.16 39.16 -17.02
N PRO A 16 2.17 39.36 -17.88
CA PRO A 16 3.57 39.03 -17.68
C PRO A 16 4.42 40.28 -17.33
N ILE A 17 5.59 40.07 -16.72
CA ILE A 17 6.53 41.15 -16.39
C ILE A 17 7.27 41.56 -17.67
N LEU A 18 6.85 42.65 -18.29
CA LEU A 18 7.62 43.34 -19.32
C LEU A 18 8.52 44.39 -18.63
N SER A 19 9.84 44.23 -18.79
CA SER A 19 10.81 45.26 -18.45
C SER A 19 10.63 46.46 -19.38
N GLN A 20 10.42 47.64 -18.82
CA GLN A 20 10.68 48.91 -19.49
C GLN A 20 11.49 49.78 -18.51
N HIS A 21 12.80 49.81 -18.73
CA HIS A 21 13.63 50.91 -18.30
C HIS A 21 13.41 52.05 -19.30
N ASP A 22 12.96 53.21 -18.82
CA ASP A 22 13.17 54.47 -19.52
C ASP A 22 13.82 55.47 -18.53
N PRO A 23 15.02 56.00 -18.81
CA PRO A 23 15.81 56.76 -17.86
C PRO A 23 15.71 58.25 -18.15
N THR A 24 14.60 58.91 -17.83
CA THR A 24 14.60 60.40 -17.81
C THR A 24 13.42 60.97 -17.04
N ALA A 25 13.60 61.24 -15.74
CA ALA A 25 12.85 62.28 -15.04
C ALA A 25 13.65 62.78 -13.83
N PRO A 26 13.73 64.11 -13.62
CA PRO A 26 14.64 64.73 -12.67
C PRO A 26 14.19 64.55 -11.21
N PHE A 27 15.19 64.49 -10.35
CA PHE A 27 15.12 64.38 -8.90
C PHE A 27 14.17 65.41 -8.27
N HIS A 28 13.00 64.97 -7.83
CA HIS A 28 12.23 65.69 -6.81
C HIS A 28 12.61 65.15 -5.43
N ILE A 29 13.37 65.98 -4.72
CA ILE A 29 13.58 65.89 -3.27
C ILE A 29 12.20 65.97 -2.61
N ILE A 30 11.73 64.85 -2.08
CA ILE A 30 10.66 64.84 -1.09
C ILE A 30 11.35 64.86 0.26
N ASP A 31 11.35 66.05 0.85
CA ASP A 31 11.62 66.25 2.27
C ASP A 31 10.66 65.42 3.13
N GLY A 32 11.22 64.78 4.16
CA GLY A 32 10.50 64.48 5.39
C GLY A 32 9.54 63.29 5.38
N GLN A 33 10.05 62.06 5.24
CA GLN A 33 9.41 60.91 5.87
C GLN A 33 10.39 60.32 6.89
N PRO A 34 10.10 60.34 8.21
CA PRO A 34 11.02 59.79 9.19
C PRO A 34 11.23 58.32 8.87
N ALA A 35 12.49 57.91 8.77
CA ALA A 35 12.88 56.52 8.63
C ALA A 35 12.09 55.70 9.65
N ALA A 36 11.31 54.73 9.17
CA ALA A 36 10.61 53.80 10.02
C ALA A 36 11.63 53.23 11.01
N SER A 37 11.46 53.60 12.29
CA SER A 37 12.38 53.25 13.36
C SER A 37 12.65 51.75 13.30
N THR A 38 13.90 51.37 13.02
CA THR A 38 14.36 49.99 13.23
C THR A 38 13.97 49.61 14.66
N PRO A 39 13.16 48.56 14.89
CA PRO A 39 12.78 48.20 16.24
C PRO A 39 14.06 47.97 17.06
N ALA A 40 14.12 48.61 18.23
CA ALA A 40 15.24 48.47 19.13
C ALA A 40 15.50 46.97 19.39
N PRO A 41 16.76 46.54 19.56
CA PRO A 41 17.05 45.14 19.88
C PRO A 41 16.25 44.73 21.12
N PRO A 42 15.63 43.53 21.13
CA PRO A 42 14.84 43.06 22.26
C PRO A 42 15.68 43.14 23.52
N THR A 43 15.10 43.64 24.60
CA THR A 43 15.78 43.65 25.90
C THR A 43 16.11 42.21 26.33
N ASP A 44 17.13 42.03 27.18
CA ASP A 44 17.54 40.70 27.65
C ASP A 44 16.33 39.93 28.27
N ASP A 45 15.41 40.63 28.93
CA ASP A 45 14.15 40.08 29.46
C ASP A 45 13.13 39.67 28.38
N GLU A 46 13.12 40.34 27.23
CA GLU A 46 12.29 39.95 26.08
C GLU A 46 12.86 38.71 25.42
N TRP A 47 14.18 38.67 25.23
CA TRP A 47 14.88 37.49 24.71
C TRP A 47 14.62 36.26 25.59
N ASP A 48 14.81 36.36 26.90
CA ASP A 48 14.59 35.26 27.84
C ASP A 48 13.14 34.75 27.83
N ARG A 49 12.16 35.65 27.69
CA ARG A 49 10.75 35.27 27.52
C ARG A 49 10.52 34.51 26.21
N THR A 50 11.11 34.96 25.11
CA THR A 50 10.96 34.26 23.82
C THR A 50 11.60 32.87 23.84
N VAL A 51 12.78 32.72 24.46
CA VAL A 51 13.45 31.43 24.61
C VAL A 51 12.61 30.49 25.48
N ARG A 52 12.10 30.96 26.63
CA ARG A 52 11.23 30.15 27.50
C ARG A 52 9.99 29.67 26.75
N GLN A 53 9.33 30.58 26.02
CA GLN A 53 8.16 30.24 25.22
C GLN A 53 8.48 29.22 24.12
N ALA A 54 9.66 29.32 23.48
CA ALA A 54 10.11 28.36 22.48
C ALA A 54 10.32 26.97 23.11
N THR A 55 11.01 26.90 24.26
CA THR A 55 11.23 25.65 24.99
C THR A 55 9.92 25.00 25.43
N GLU A 56 8.98 25.78 25.96
CA GLU A 56 7.63 25.30 26.32
C GLU A 56 6.87 24.77 25.09
N ASN A 57 7.00 25.44 23.94
CA ASN A 57 6.38 24.97 22.69
C ASN A 57 6.99 23.64 22.22
N VAL A 58 8.30 23.46 22.32
CA VAL A 58 8.99 22.20 21.99
C VAL A 58 8.46 21.07 22.89
N ALA A 59 8.43 21.29 24.22
CA ALA A 59 7.90 20.32 25.17
C ALA A 59 6.43 19.96 24.87
N ARG A 60 5.61 20.95 24.49
CA ARG A 60 4.22 20.73 24.10
C ARG A 60 4.09 19.92 22.81
N ILE A 61 4.95 20.16 21.81
CA ILE A 61 5.00 19.39 20.57
C ILE A 61 5.34 17.92 20.84
N GLU A 62 6.38 17.68 21.64
CA GLU A 62 6.82 16.32 22.01
C GLU A 62 5.72 15.57 22.76
N THR A 63 5.09 16.24 23.74
CA THR A 63 3.97 15.68 24.50
C THR A 63 2.79 15.35 23.60
N LEU A 64 2.44 16.24 22.66
CA LEU A 64 1.38 15.98 21.69
C LEU A 64 1.69 14.74 20.85
N ASN A 65 2.89 14.63 20.28
CA ASN A 65 3.26 13.49 19.45
C ASN A 65 3.32 12.17 20.24
N ALA A 66 3.81 12.19 21.49
CA ALA A 66 3.89 11.02 22.34
C ALA A 66 2.51 10.49 22.76
N THR A 67 1.58 11.38 23.12
CA THR A 67 0.25 11.00 23.65
C THR A 67 -0.76 10.63 22.56
N SER A 68 -0.64 11.23 21.38
CA SER A 68 -1.66 11.07 20.31
C SER A 68 -1.49 9.83 19.43
N ASN A 69 -0.54 8.93 19.75
CA ASN A 69 -0.29 7.68 19.01
C ASN A 69 -0.17 7.91 17.50
N GLN A 70 0.65 8.89 17.09
CA GLN A 70 0.90 9.21 15.70
C GLN A 70 1.53 8.03 14.95
N ARG A 71 1.19 7.86 13.67
CA ARG A 71 1.64 6.71 12.86
C ARG A 71 1.89 7.10 11.41
N GLY A 72 2.95 6.53 10.84
CA GLY A 72 3.27 6.61 9.42
C GLY A 72 3.71 8.01 8.99
N ASN A 73 3.45 8.37 7.72
CA ASN A 73 3.99 9.58 7.11
C ASN A 73 3.00 10.77 7.11
N SER A 74 2.02 10.76 8.01
CA SER A 74 1.03 11.82 8.12
C SER A 74 0.65 12.04 9.57
N TRP A 75 0.33 13.28 9.93
CA TRP A 75 -0.10 13.62 11.29
C TRP A 75 -1.63 13.57 11.41
N ALA A 76 -2.14 12.91 12.44
CA ALA A 76 -3.55 12.70 12.70
C ALA A 76 -4.03 13.57 13.87
N LEU A 77 -5.30 13.99 13.83
CA LEU A 77 -5.89 14.74 14.94
C LEU A 77 -5.94 13.85 16.20
N PRO A 78 -5.50 14.35 17.36
CA PRO A 78 -5.62 13.64 18.62
C PRO A 78 -7.08 13.34 18.92
N VAL A 79 -7.36 12.11 19.33
CA VAL A 79 -8.68 11.70 19.81
C VAL A 79 -8.71 11.90 21.32
N ALA A 80 -9.78 12.50 21.84
CA ALA A 80 -9.93 12.72 23.27
C ALA A 80 -9.81 11.41 24.06
N GLU A 81 -9.13 11.48 25.20
CA GLU A 81 -8.92 10.33 26.08
C GLU A 81 -10.26 9.68 26.46
N GLY A 82 -10.30 8.35 26.48
CA GLY A 82 -11.52 7.59 26.76
C GLY A 82 -12.51 7.46 25.60
N GLN A 83 -12.43 8.26 24.54
CA GLN A 83 -13.36 8.12 23.40
C GLN A 83 -13.11 6.84 22.60
N HIS A 84 -11.84 6.44 22.48
CA HIS A 84 -11.50 5.10 22.00
C HIS A 84 -12.01 3.99 22.92
N ALA A 85 -11.98 4.16 24.25
CA ALA A 85 -12.48 3.16 25.19
C ALA A 85 -14.00 2.95 25.09
N ARG A 86 -14.76 4.03 24.84
CA ARG A 86 -16.22 3.98 24.65
C ARG A 86 -16.68 3.41 23.31
N THR A 87 -15.79 3.35 22.32
CA THR A 87 -16.12 2.89 20.97
C THR A 87 -15.85 1.38 20.85
N PRO A 88 -16.85 0.50 20.67
CA PRO A 88 -16.60 -0.94 20.55
C PRO A 88 -15.63 -1.25 19.40
N THR A 89 -14.66 -2.15 19.63
CA THR A 89 -13.77 -2.63 18.56
C THR A 89 -14.50 -3.59 17.64
N TRP A 90 -14.05 -3.68 16.40
CA TRP A 90 -14.46 -4.80 15.55
C TRP A 90 -13.87 -6.13 16.08
N THR A 91 -14.44 -7.27 15.68
CA THR A 91 -13.88 -8.59 16.02
C THR A 91 -12.73 -8.96 15.07
N SER A 92 -12.95 -8.81 13.76
CA SER A 92 -11.92 -8.92 12.74
C SER A 92 -12.34 -8.19 11.47
N ARG A 93 -11.38 -7.82 10.63
CA ARG A 93 -11.65 -7.17 9.34
C ARG A 93 -12.63 -7.97 8.44
N PRO A 94 -12.42 -9.28 8.17
CA PRO A 94 -13.33 -10.05 7.31
C PRO A 94 -14.72 -10.19 7.93
N HIS A 95 -14.80 -10.39 9.25
CA HIS A 95 -16.08 -10.52 9.93
C HIS A 95 -16.86 -9.20 9.90
N TRP A 96 -16.20 -8.07 10.15
CA TRP A 96 -16.81 -6.75 10.01
C TRP A 96 -17.29 -6.47 8.59
N GLN A 97 -16.49 -6.80 7.56
CA GLN A 97 -16.92 -6.66 6.16
C GLN A 97 -18.16 -7.48 5.85
N HIS A 98 -18.24 -8.73 6.34
CA HIS A 98 -19.41 -9.56 6.19
C HIS A 98 -20.64 -8.92 6.87
N GLN A 99 -20.50 -8.43 8.10
CA GLN A 99 -21.59 -7.73 8.81
C GLN A 99 -22.11 -6.52 8.02
N VAL A 100 -21.19 -5.68 7.51
CA VAL A 100 -21.57 -4.52 6.69
C VAL A 100 -22.31 -4.97 5.43
N ARG A 101 -21.86 -6.04 4.77
CA ARG A 101 -22.54 -6.57 3.59
C ARG A 101 -23.97 -7.04 3.90
N THR A 102 -24.14 -7.77 5.00
CA THR A 102 -25.45 -8.23 5.47
C THR A 102 -26.37 -7.05 5.80
N LEU A 103 -25.87 -6.03 6.51
CA LEU A 103 -26.64 -4.84 6.85
C LEU A 103 -27.01 -4.02 5.61
N LEU A 104 -26.11 -3.85 4.65
CA LEU A 104 -26.40 -3.12 3.40
C LEU A 104 -27.46 -3.82 2.54
N ASN A 105 -27.49 -5.15 2.55
CA ASN A 105 -28.47 -5.95 1.81
C ASN A 105 -29.82 -6.07 2.52
N SER A 106 -29.92 -5.64 3.79
CA SER A 106 -31.20 -5.58 4.51
C SER A 106 -32.13 -4.50 3.93
N PRO A 107 -33.46 -4.61 4.08
CA PRO A 107 -34.40 -3.58 3.63
C PRO A 107 -34.03 -2.18 4.16
N ASN A 108 -33.65 -2.08 5.44
CA ASN A 108 -33.20 -0.83 6.05
C ASN A 108 -31.94 -0.27 5.36
N GLY A 109 -30.93 -1.11 5.10
CA GLY A 109 -29.71 -0.71 4.41
C GLY A 109 -29.96 -0.22 2.98
N THR A 110 -30.82 -0.89 2.23
CA THR A 110 -31.20 -0.46 0.87
C THR A 110 -31.95 0.88 0.89
N GLN A 111 -32.81 1.11 1.89
CA GLN A 111 -33.51 2.37 2.04
C GLN A 111 -32.57 3.53 2.38
N LEU A 112 -31.61 3.32 3.30
CA LEU A 112 -30.58 4.32 3.61
C LEU A 112 -29.72 4.68 2.40
N CYS A 113 -29.38 3.67 1.58
CA CYS A 113 -28.67 3.88 0.32
C CYS A 113 -29.47 4.74 -0.67
N LYS A 114 -30.78 4.49 -0.80
CA LYS A 114 -31.69 5.31 -1.62
C LYS A 114 -31.79 6.75 -1.11
N THR A 115 -32.00 6.95 0.19
CA THR A 115 -32.08 8.29 0.83
C THR A 115 -30.82 9.11 0.58
N HIS A 116 -29.65 8.47 0.64
CA HIS A 116 -28.37 9.11 0.37
C HIS A 116 -27.91 9.01 -1.09
N THR A 117 -28.78 8.59 -2.02
CA THR A 117 -28.53 8.49 -3.47
C THR A 117 -27.28 7.70 -3.87
N VAL A 118 -26.88 6.68 -3.11
CA VAL A 118 -25.65 5.91 -3.33
C VAL A 118 -25.96 4.43 -3.46
N SER A 119 -25.27 3.70 -4.35
CA SER A 119 -25.49 2.26 -4.51
C SER A 119 -24.87 1.46 -3.37
N THR A 120 -25.49 0.32 -3.03
CA THR A 120 -24.99 -0.62 -2.00
C THR A 120 -23.55 -1.06 -2.28
N GLU A 121 -23.22 -1.33 -3.55
CA GLU A 121 -21.86 -1.70 -3.96
C GLU A 121 -20.84 -0.57 -3.74
N THR A 122 -21.22 0.67 -4.03
CA THR A 122 -20.36 1.83 -3.79
C THR A 122 -20.08 2.00 -2.30
N VAL A 123 -21.11 1.85 -1.45
CA VAL A 123 -20.93 1.92 0.00
C VAL A 123 -20.04 0.80 0.50
N PHE A 124 -20.23 -0.42 -0.01
CA PHE A 124 -19.41 -1.57 0.36
C PHE A 124 -17.94 -1.42 -0.07
N ALA A 125 -17.67 -0.93 -1.28
CA ALA A 125 -16.31 -0.64 -1.75
C ALA A 125 -15.60 0.40 -0.86
N VAL A 126 -16.31 1.46 -0.47
CA VAL A 126 -15.80 2.46 0.48
C VAL A 126 -15.55 1.85 1.86
N ALA A 127 -16.43 0.97 2.34
CA ALA A 127 -16.28 0.28 3.62
C ALA A 127 -15.05 -0.64 3.64
N VAL A 128 -14.84 -1.45 2.60
CA VAL A 128 -13.64 -2.30 2.43
C VAL A 128 -12.37 -1.45 2.43
N THR A 129 -12.40 -0.31 1.75
CA THR A 129 -11.27 0.62 1.68
C THR A 129 -10.97 1.26 3.05
N HIS A 130 -12.00 1.67 3.80
CA HIS A 130 -11.81 2.14 5.19
C HIS A 130 -11.19 1.04 6.06
N ALA A 131 -11.70 -0.18 5.96
CA ALA A 131 -11.20 -1.32 6.72
C ALA A 131 -9.74 -1.68 6.39
N HIS A 132 -9.28 -1.37 5.18
CA HIS A 132 -7.86 -1.53 4.84
C HIS A 132 -6.97 -0.55 5.62
N HIS A 133 -7.41 0.71 5.77
CA HIS A 133 -6.66 1.75 6.50
C HIS A 133 -6.85 1.70 8.01
N ALA A 134 -7.77 0.88 8.50
CA ALA A 134 -8.00 0.70 9.92
C ALA A 134 -6.90 -0.18 10.56
N ASP A 135 -6.60 0.10 11.82
CA ASP A 135 -5.79 -0.76 12.67
C ASP A 135 -6.35 -2.19 12.65
N SER A 136 -5.50 -3.17 12.34
CA SER A 136 -5.96 -4.55 12.10
C SER A 136 -6.58 -5.19 13.33
N LYS A 137 -6.11 -4.83 14.54
CA LYS A 137 -6.56 -5.42 15.80
C LYS A 137 -7.87 -4.77 16.28
N THR A 138 -7.97 -3.45 16.17
CA THR A 138 -9.06 -2.69 16.82
C THR A 138 -10.11 -2.14 15.87
N GLY A 139 -9.78 -1.94 14.59
CA GLY A 139 -10.68 -1.33 13.60
C GLY A 139 -10.73 0.20 13.68
N ARG A 140 -9.77 0.80 14.40
CA ARG A 140 -9.73 2.22 14.72
C ARG A 140 -8.62 2.94 13.93
N SER A 141 -8.45 4.22 14.22
CA SER A 141 -7.35 5.07 13.73
C SER A 141 -7.30 5.18 12.21
N ILE A 142 -8.47 5.25 11.55
CA ILE A 142 -8.52 5.53 10.12
C ILE A 142 -8.33 7.03 9.93
N THR A 143 -7.17 7.40 9.40
CA THR A 143 -6.74 8.79 9.17
C THR A 143 -6.62 9.11 7.67
N ALA A 144 -7.03 8.17 6.81
CA ALA A 144 -6.96 8.35 5.37
C ALA A 144 -7.87 9.49 4.88
N SER A 145 -7.32 10.33 4.00
CA SER A 145 -8.05 11.45 3.40
C SER A 145 -9.21 10.95 2.53
N ARG A 146 -10.23 11.80 2.33
CA ARG A 146 -11.35 11.48 1.42
C ARG A 146 -10.87 11.21 0.00
N ASN A 147 -9.82 11.89 -0.45
CA ASN A 147 -9.23 11.69 -1.77
C ASN A 147 -8.53 10.32 -1.88
N THR A 148 -7.78 9.94 -0.83
CA THR A 148 -7.13 8.63 -0.75
C THR A 148 -8.15 7.49 -0.79
N ILE A 149 -9.23 7.61 -0.02
CA ILE A 149 -10.32 6.62 -0.03
C ILE A 149 -11.01 6.58 -1.39
N ALA A 150 -11.33 7.74 -1.98
CA ALA A 150 -11.98 7.85 -3.28
C ALA A 150 -11.16 7.18 -4.39
N THR A 151 -9.87 7.55 -4.49
CA THR A 151 -8.93 7.00 -5.48
C THR A 151 -8.81 5.49 -5.35
N ARG A 152 -8.65 4.99 -4.12
CA ARG A 152 -8.45 3.56 -3.89
C ARG A 152 -9.71 2.72 -4.08
N ALA A 153 -10.87 3.27 -3.75
CA ALA A 153 -12.15 2.61 -3.98
C ALA A 153 -12.63 2.73 -5.44
N GLY A 154 -12.00 3.58 -6.25
CA GLY A 154 -12.43 3.86 -7.63
C GLY A 154 -13.74 4.66 -7.70
N VAL A 155 -14.00 5.54 -6.74
CA VAL A 155 -15.27 6.30 -6.62
C VAL A 155 -15.01 7.78 -6.43
N SER A 156 -16.02 8.62 -6.66
CA SER A 156 -15.90 10.07 -6.44
C SER A 156 -15.86 10.44 -4.95
N ILE A 157 -15.26 11.60 -4.63
CA ILE A 157 -15.23 12.12 -3.25
C ILE A 157 -16.65 12.32 -2.70
N SER A 158 -17.60 12.75 -3.54
CA SER A 158 -19.02 12.89 -3.17
C SER A 158 -19.66 11.54 -2.85
N ALA A 159 -19.27 10.45 -3.54
CA ALA A 159 -19.70 9.10 -3.20
C ALA A 159 -19.13 8.65 -1.85
N VAL A 160 -17.86 8.95 -1.53
CA VAL A 160 -17.27 8.67 -0.20
C VAL A 160 -18.03 9.39 0.91
N LYS A 161 -18.38 10.67 0.71
CA LYS A 161 -19.17 11.44 1.70
C LYS A 161 -20.54 10.80 1.94
N ARG A 162 -21.26 10.42 0.87
CA ARG A 162 -22.57 9.76 0.96
C ARG A 162 -22.47 8.38 1.61
N ALA A 163 -21.48 7.58 1.22
CA ALA A 163 -21.21 6.27 1.82
C ALA A 163 -20.90 6.37 3.32
N ARG A 164 -20.09 7.34 3.75
CA ARG A 164 -19.83 7.60 5.17
C ARG A 164 -21.12 7.90 5.95
N ARG A 165 -22.04 8.69 5.39
CA ARG A 165 -23.35 8.96 6.02
C ARG A 165 -24.16 7.67 6.19
N VAL A 166 -24.21 6.81 5.17
CA VAL A 166 -24.87 5.50 5.25
C VAL A 166 -24.22 4.61 6.32
N LEU A 167 -22.90 4.51 6.36
CA LEU A 167 -22.18 3.68 7.35
C LEU A 167 -22.40 4.18 8.78
N THR A 168 -22.47 5.50 8.99
CA THR A 168 -22.82 6.09 10.28
C THR A 168 -24.27 5.82 10.66
N ALA A 169 -25.22 5.97 9.73
CA ALA A 169 -26.62 5.65 9.97
C ALA A 169 -26.85 4.15 10.28
N LEU A 170 -26.05 3.26 9.69
CA LEU A 170 -26.04 1.83 10.00
C LEU A 170 -25.35 1.49 11.34
N GLY A 171 -24.69 2.46 11.98
CA GLY A 171 -23.97 2.26 13.24
C GLY A 171 -22.66 1.46 13.14
N VAL A 172 -22.17 1.20 11.92
CA VAL A 172 -20.96 0.39 11.67
C VAL A 172 -19.68 1.24 11.56
N ALA A 173 -19.81 2.56 11.53
CA ALA A 173 -18.68 3.49 11.51
C ALA A 173 -19.02 4.80 12.22
N ILE A 174 -18.06 5.35 12.97
CA ILE A 174 -18.17 6.64 13.65
C ILE A 174 -17.01 7.56 13.26
N GLU A 175 -17.33 8.85 13.09
CA GLU A 175 -16.33 9.91 13.01
C GLU A 175 -15.99 10.34 14.44
N LEU A 176 -14.79 10.03 14.90
CA LEU A 176 -14.34 10.38 16.25
C LEU A 176 -13.95 11.85 16.30
N VAL A 177 -13.23 12.31 15.28
CA VAL A 177 -12.78 13.70 15.16
C VAL A 177 -12.96 14.15 13.71
N ARG A 178 -13.59 15.32 13.53
CA ARG A 178 -13.76 15.91 12.21
C ARG A 178 -12.47 16.55 11.73
N GLY A 179 -12.08 16.23 10.49
CA GLY A 179 -10.89 16.80 9.85
C GLY A 179 -10.99 18.32 9.73
N ARG A 180 -9.89 19.01 10.04
CA ARG A 180 -9.77 20.47 10.05
C ARG A 180 -8.36 20.92 9.70
N TYR A 181 -8.18 22.23 9.57
CA TYR A 181 -6.86 22.83 9.52
C TYR A 181 -6.15 22.66 10.87
N LEU A 182 -4.86 22.42 10.81
CA LEU A 182 -4.00 22.30 11.98
C LEU A 182 -3.72 23.69 12.54
N GLN A 183 -3.76 23.80 13.87
CA GLN A 183 -3.27 24.97 14.58
C GLN A 183 -1.74 25.06 14.44
N LYS A 184 -1.16 26.23 14.74
CA LYS A 184 0.29 26.44 14.62
C LYS A 184 1.11 25.38 15.38
N ILE A 185 0.72 25.07 16.63
CA ILE A 185 1.39 24.04 17.44
C ILE A 185 1.25 22.63 16.84
N GLU A 186 0.08 22.30 16.28
CA GLU A 186 -0.18 21.00 15.65
C GLU A 186 0.55 20.86 14.31
N SER A 187 0.69 21.96 13.56
CA SER A 187 1.45 21.99 12.31
C SER A 187 2.95 21.81 12.58
N MET A 188 3.48 22.46 13.62
CA MET A 188 4.85 22.22 14.08
C MET A 188 5.03 20.79 14.61
N ALA A 189 4.03 20.23 15.30
CA ALA A 189 4.06 18.84 15.75
C ALA A 189 4.05 17.84 14.57
N ALA A 190 3.28 18.13 13.53
CA ALA A 190 3.29 17.37 12.29
C ALA A 190 4.66 17.43 11.58
N GLU A 191 5.24 18.62 11.48
CA GLU A 191 6.58 18.83 10.92
C GLU A 191 7.65 18.08 11.72
N ALA A 192 7.58 18.11 13.05
CA ALA A 192 8.48 17.33 13.91
C ALA A 192 8.28 15.80 13.76
N HIS A 193 7.06 15.33 13.50
CA HIS A 193 6.76 13.90 13.39
C HIS A 193 7.25 13.29 12.07
N HIS A 194 7.04 13.98 10.93
CA HIS A 194 7.32 13.42 9.60
C HIS A 194 8.16 14.31 8.68
N GLY A 195 8.78 15.38 9.20
CA GLY A 195 9.73 16.23 8.48
C GLY A 195 9.14 17.11 7.37
N HIS A 196 7.81 17.20 7.27
CA HIS A 196 7.14 17.98 6.23
C HIS A 196 6.06 18.86 6.82
N ARG A 197 5.79 20.01 6.19
CA ARG A 197 4.70 20.89 6.61
C ARG A 197 3.35 20.26 6.28
N GLN A 198 2.51 20.10 7.30
CA GLN A 198 1.12 19.71 7.16
C GLN A 198 0.21 20.82 7.66
N PHE A 199 -0.73 21.26 6.82
CA PHE A 199 -1.69 22.31 7.16
C PHE A 199 -3.08 21.78 7.49
N ARG A 200 -3.41 20.57 7.06
CA ARG A 200 -4.74 19.95 7.21
C ARG A 200 -4.60 18.51 7.67
N ALA A 201 -5.46 18.11 8.57
CA ALA A 201 -5.61 16.71 8.95
C ALA A 201 -6.97 16.17 8.51
N ALA A 202 -6.98 14.92 8.07
CA ALA A 202 -8.22 14.24 7.73
C ALA A 202 -9.02 13.91 9.00
N SER A 203 -10.30 13.62 8.81
CA SER A 203 -11.14 13.11 9.89
C SER A 203 -10.62 11.77 10.39
N VAL A 204 -10.70 11.54 11.70
CA VAL A 204 -10.36 10.27 12.33
C VAL A 204 -11.62 9.43 12.46
N TRP A 205 -11.61 8.24 11.87
CA TRP A 205 -12.73 7.31 11.85
C TRP A 205 -12.41 6.03 12.64
N ALA A 206 -13.44 5.45 13.22
CA ALA A 206 -13.40 4.11 13.80
C ALA A 206 -14.54 3.25 13.26
N LEU A 207 -14.23 1.99 13.00
CA LEU A 207 -15.18 0.99 12.54
C LEU A 207 -15.67 0.19 13.74
N ILE A 208 -16.99 0.08 13.84
CA ILE A 208 -17.68 -0.52 14.97
C ILE A 208 -18.39 -1.77 14.47
N SER A 209 -18.41 -2.81 15.31
CA SER A 209 -19.29 -3.96 15.13
C SER A 209 -20.49 -3.78 16.06
N PRO A 210 -21.68 -3.39 15.54
CA PRO A 210 -22.85 -3.17 16.38
C PRO A 210 -23.22 -4.45 17.12
N ARG A 211 -23.54 -4.36 18.41
CA ARG A 211 -23.90 -5.53 19.23
C ARG A 211 -25.08 -6.30 18.64
N THR A 212 -26.06 -5.58 18.09
CA THR A 212 -27.22 -6.15 17.36
C THR A 212 -26.80 -6.92 16.12
N ALA A 213 -25.82 -6.44 15.35
CA ALA A 213 -25.28 -7.13 14.19
C ALA A 213 -24.44 -8.36 14.60
N VAL A 214 -23.68 -8.27 15.69
CA VAL A 214 -22.93 -9.43 16.21
C VAL A 214 -23.91 -10.53 16.64
N THR A 215 -24.94 -10.21 17.42
CA THR A 215 -25.92 -11.18 17.92
C THR A 215 -26.77 -11.78 16.80
N THR A 216 -27.24 -10.98 15.84
CA THR A 216 -28.07 -11.47 14.73
C THR A 216 -27.27 -12.27 13.69
N ILE A 217 -25.97 -12.01 13.54
CA ILE A 217 -25.09 -12.64 12.54
C ILE A 217 -24.24 -13.76 13.19
N THR A 218 -24.61 -14.20 14.40
CA THR A 218 -24.05 -15.42 15.02
C THR A 218 -24.69 -16.67 14.40
N ALA A 219 -24.51 -16.86 13.09
CA ALA A 219 -24.42 -18.20 12.52
C ALA A 219 -22.93 -18.58 12.55
N PRO A 220 -22.56 -19.84 12.82
CA PRO A 220 -21.17 -20.20 12.95
C PRO A 220 -20.49 -19.92 11.62
N PHE A 221 -19.67 -18.87 11.60
CA PHE A 221 -18.68 -18.66 10.57
C PHE A 221 -17.75 -19.87 10.69
N LYS A 222 -18.05 -20.95 9.95
CA LYS A 222 -17.03 -21.93 9.62
C LYS A 222 -16.03 -21.12 8.83
N GLU A 223 -15.00 -20.62 9.52
CA GLU A 223 -13.77 -20.24 8.84
C GLU A 223 -13.54 -21.36 7.84
N LEU A 224 -13.52 -21.02 6.55
CA LEU A 224 -13.08 -21.94 5.53
C LEU A 224 -11.61 -22.20 5.86
N ARG A 225 -11.35 -23.13 6.79
CA ARG A 225 -10.03 -23.65 7.06
C ARG A 225 -9.55 -24.08 5.70
N LYS A 226 -8.47 -23.45 5.22
CA LYS A 226 -7.82 -23.85 3.99
C LYS A 226 -7.72 -25.38 4.05
N PRO A 227 -8.30 -26.11 3.07
CA PRO A 227 -8.38 -27.56 3.16
C PRO A 227 -6.98 -28.06 3.44
N SER A 228 -6.85 -28.88 4.48
CA SER A 228 -5.53 -29.40 4.86
C SER A 228 -4.89 -30.03 3.63
N ARG A 229 -3.55 -30.04 3.57
CA ARG A 229 -2.85 -30.66 2.44
C ARG A 229 -3.27 -32.13 2.24
N ALA A 230 -3.73 -32.80 3.30
CA ALA A 230 -4.34 -34.13 3.24
C ALA A 230 -5.71 -34.11 2.55
N THR A 231 -6.59 -33.18 2.91
CA THR A 231 -7.92 -33.02 2.29
C THR A 231 -7.83 -32.72 0.79
N LEU A 232 -6.87 -31.88 0.38
CA LEU A 232 -6.61 -31.62 -1.05
C LEU A 232 -6.10 -32.86 -1.79
N ARG A 233 -5.20 -33.63 -1.18
CA ARG A 233 -4.72 -34.90 -1.75
C ARG A 233 -5.81 -35.94 -1.89
N THR A 234 -6.68 -36.09 -0.90
CA THR A 234 -7.81 -37.02 -0.96
C THR A 234 -8.81 -36.61 -2.02
N ALA A 235 -9.10 -35.31 -2.16
CA ALA A 235 -9.98 -34.80 -3.22
C ALA A 235 -9.38 -35.02 -4.62
N GLU A 236 -8.08 -34.76 -4.80
CA GLU A 236 -7.38 -35.04 -6.05
C GLU A 236 -7.34 -36.54 -6.38
N HIS A 237 -7.12 -37.40 -5.39
CA HIS A 237 -7.14 -38.85 -5.59
C HIS A 237 -8.54 -39.32 -6.00
N ARG A 238 -9.58 -38.85 -5.29
CA ARG A 238 -10.98 -39.19 -5.58
C ARG A 238 -11.43 -38.69 -6.95
N ALA A 239 -10.96 -37.53 -7.39
CA ALA A 239 -11.21 -37.02 -8.74
C ALA A 239 -10.49 -37.84 -9.83
N ARG A 240 -9.35 -38.47 -9.52
CA ARG A 240 -8.62 -39.36 -10.44
C ARG A 240 -9.18 -40.78 -10.48
N THR A 241 -9.74 -41.27 -9.37
CA THR A 241 -10.30 -42.63 -9.25
C THR A 241 -11.82 -42.68 -9.44
N ALA A 242 -12.49 -41.54 -9.56
CA ALA A 242 -13.91 -41.52 -9.92
C ALA A 242 -14.07 -42.13 -11.32
N PRO A 243 -14.89 -43.17 -11.48
CA PRO A 243 -15.26 -43.66 -12.80
C PRO A 243 -15.84 -42.51 -13.60
N ARG A 244 -15.35 -42.29 -14.83
CA ARG A 244 -15.95 -41.34 -15.76
C ARG A 244 -17.31 -41.88 -16.17
N THR A 245 -18.34 -41.64 -15.37
CA THR A 245 -19.72 -41.84 -15.81
C THR A 245 -20.00 -40.75 -16.84
N SER A 246 -19.81 -41.10 -18.11
CA SER A 246 -20.34 -40.33 -19.22
C SER A 246 -21.85 -40.16 -19.01
N PRO A 247 -22.43 -38.97 -19.12
CA PRO A 247 -23.87 -38.84 -19.13
C PRO A 247 -24.37 -39.51 -20.41
N GLN A 248 -24.77 -40.78 -20.31
CA GLN A 248 -25.56 -41.38 -21.37
C GLN A 248 -26.92 -40.69 -21.34
N ASN A 249 -27.18 -39.99 -22.44
CA ASN A 249 -28.43 -39.36 -22.78
C ASN A 249 -29.53 -40.44 -22.75
N SER A 250 -30.26 -40.54 -21.65
CA SER A 250 -31.39 -41.47 -21.50
C SER A 250 -32.58 -40.94 -22.28
N GLY A 251 -32.61 -41.29 -23.56
CA GLY A 251 -33.69 -40.96 -24.46
C GLY A 251 -33.62 -41.78 -25.73
N ARG A 252 -33.98 -43.07 -25.64
CA ARG A 252 -34.57 -43.84 -26.75
C ARG A 252 -35.28 -45.08 -26.21
N GLY A 253 -36.48 -45.28 -26.76
CA GLY A 253 -37.55 -46.15 -26.28
C GLY A 253 -37.36 -47.64 -26.56
N PRO A 254 -38.39 -48.44 -26.23
CA PRO A 254 -38.37 -49.90 -26.29
C PRO A 254 -38.48 -50.35 -27.75
N LEU A 255 -38.13 -51.62 -28.00
CA LEU A 255 -38.15 -52.38 -29.27
C LEU A 255 -36.75 -52.73 -29.80
N SER A 256 -36.09 -53.72 -29.20
CA SER A 256 -36.03 -55.05 -29.82
C SER A 256 -35.08 -56.02 -29.10
N PRO A 257 -35.38 -57.32 -29.15
CA PRO A 257 -34.83 -58.35 -28.27
C PRO A 257 -33.69 -59.13 -28.94
N SER A 258 -32.73 -59.62 -28.16
CA SER A 258 -32.15 -60.97 -28.35
C SER A 258 -31.16 -61.31 -27.24
N TRP A 259 -31.53 -62.32 -26.44
CA TRP A 259 -30.77 -63.54 -26.11
C TRP A 259 -29.38 -63.33 -25.45
N GLY A 260 -29.02 -63.90 -24.31
CA GLY A 260 -29.61 -64.89 -23.44
C GLY A 260 -28.67 -65.07 -22.23
N PHE A 261 -29.20 -65.65 -21.15
CA PHE A 261 -28.44 -66.11 -19.99
C PHE A 261 -27.35 -67.11 -20.41
N VAL A 262 -26.13 -67.06 -19.86
CA VAL A 262 -25.54 -68.06 -18.92
C VAL A 262 -24.26 -67.51 -18.26
N LEU A 263 -24.07 -67.78 -16.97
CA LEU A 263 -22.83 -67.70 -16.17
C LEU A 263 -22.33 -69.16 -15.92
N PRO A 264 -21.19 -69.43 -15.26
CA PRO A 264 -19.79 -69.45 -15.72
C PRO A 264 -19.18 -70.89 -15.68
N SER A 265 -17.97 -71.12 -16.22
CA SER A 265 -16.95 -71.98 -15.57
C SER A 265 -15.64 -72.07 -16.35
N LEU A 266 -14.59 -72.31 -15.56
CA LEU A 266 -13.16 -72.42 -15.86
C LEU A 266 -12.82 -73.32 -17.07
N VAL A 267 -11.74 -72.98 -17.78
CA VAL A 267 -10.46 -73.72 -17.76
C VAL A 267 -9.44 -72.98 -18.62
N PHE A 268 -8.25 -72.83 -18.06
CA PHE A 268 -7.03 -72.32 -18.66
C PHE A 268 -6.74 -72.92 -20.06
N LYS A 269 -6.24 -72.09 -20.99
CA LYS A 269 -4.98 -72.35 -21.71
C LYS A 269 -4.51 -71.09 -22.45
N PHE A 270 -3.32 -70.66 -22.06
CA PHE A 270 -2.54 -69.57 -22.62
C PHE A 270 -2.15 -69.84 -24.08
N SER A 271 -2.33 -68.86 -24.96
CA SER A 271 -1.71 -68.84 -26.29
C SER A 271 -0.43 -67.97 -26.25
N PRO A 272 0.71 -68.44 -26.77
CA PRO A 272 2.01 -67.80 -26.58
C PRO A 272 2.33 -66.85 -27.74
N THR A 273 2.05 -65.56 -27.59
CA THR A 273 2.48 -64.54 -28.56
C THR A 273 3.15 -63.31 -27.91
N HIS A 274 3.40 -63.35 -26.60
CA HIS A 274 4.11 -62.28 -25.88
C HIS A 274 5.48 -62.67 -25.32
N ALA A 275 6.08 -63.79 -25.77
CA ALA A 275 7.33 -64.30 -25.21
C ALA A 275 8.64 -63.77 -25.85
N HIS A 276 8.58 -62.97 -26.92
CA HIS A 276 9.79 -62.41 -27.56
C HIS A 276 9.92 -60.89 -27.45
N THR A 277 9.76 -60.32 -26.24
CA THR A 277 10.26 -58.96 -25.93
C THR A 277 10.94 -58.87 -24.56
N ARG A 278 11.47 -59.99 -24.05
CA ARG A 278 12.41 -60.02 -22.92
C ARG A 278 13.80 -60.50 -23.37
N ALA A 279 14.31 -59.92 -24.46
CA ALA A 279 15.74 -59.85 -24.68
C ALA A 279 16.25 -58.57 -24.01
N GLY A 280 17.09 -58.74 -22.99
CA GLY A 280 17.61 -57.65 -22.16
C GLY A 280 18.30 -56.58 -22.98
N LYS A 281 17.64 -55.44 -23.15
CA LYS A 281 18.30 -54.18 -23.43
C LYS A 281 18.54 -53.52 -22.07
N PRO A 282 19.79 -53.19 -21.69
CA PRO A 282 20.03 -52.58 -20.39
C PRO A 282 19.24 -51.27 -20.35
N LYS A 283 18.18 -51.26 -19.53
CA LYS A 283 17.40 -50.07 -19.23
C LYS A 283 18.26 -49.24 -18.28
N ASN A 284 19.30 -48.60 -18.81
CA ASN A 284 20.02 -47.55 -18.13
C ASN A 284 19.12 -46.31 -18.12
N THR A 285 17.98 -46.40 -17.43
CA THR A 285 17.23 -45.23 -17.01
C THR A 285 17.82 -44.87 -15.66
N GLN A 286 18.95 -44.15 -15.68
CA GLN A 286 19.44 -43.50 -14.46
C GLN A 286 18.24 -42.78 -13.85
N LYS A 287 17.88 -43.16 -12.63
CA LYS A 287 16.87 -42.41 -11.87
C LYS A 287 17.40 -40.98 -11.79
N PRO A 288 16.71 -39.97 -12.35
CA PRO A 288 17.20 -38.61 -12.27
C PRO A 288 17.32 -38.28 -10.79
N THR A 289 18.51 -37.86 -10.38
CA THR A 289 18.76 -37.37 -9.04
C THR A 289 17.74 -36.28 -8.72
N PRO A 290 17.15 -36.29 -7.50
CA PRO A 290 16.20 -35.26 -7.13
C PRO A 290 16.88 -33.89 -7.22
N ARG A 291 16.25 -32.98 -7.96
CA ARG A 291 16.84 -31.66 -8.23
C ARG A 291 17.00 -30.88 -6.93
N PRO A 292 18.03 -30.01 -6.81
CA PRO A 292 18.25 -29.21 -5.61
C PRO A 292 16.97 -28.47 -5.18
N ILE A 293 16.66 -28.49 -3.89
CA ILE A 293 15.42 -27.91 -3.36
C ILE A 293 15.33 -26.40 -3.61
N GLU A 294 16.47 -25.71 -3.61
CA GLU A 294 16.54 -24.27 -3.90
C GLU A 294 16.19 -23.97 -5.36
N LEU A 295 16.64 -24.81 -6.30
CA LEU A 295 16.26 -24.71 -7.72
C LEU A 295 14.75 -24.93 -7.92
N GLN A 296 14.16 -25.86 -7.16
CA GLN A 296 12.72 -26.08 -7.20
C GLN A 296 11.93 -24.90 -6.60
N ARG A 297 12.44 -24.30 -5.52
CA ARG A 297 11.83 -23.14 -4.86
C ARG A 297 11.89 -21.90 -5.75
N THR A 298 13.02 -21.64 -6.38
CA THR A 298 13.18 -20.52 -7.33
C THR A 298 12.25 -20.67 -8.53
N ALA A 299 12.17 -21.87 -9.14
CA ALA A 299 11.23 -22.14 -10.23
C ALA A 299 9.77 -21.93 -9.81
N ALA A 300 9.38 -22.38 -8.61
CA ALA A 300 8.03 -22.19 -8.10
C ALA A 300 7.70 -20.71 -7.85
N GLN A 301 8.64 -19.95 -7.28
CA GLN A 301 8.49 -18.51 -7.07
C GLN A 301 8.38 -17.74 -8.40
N LEU A 302 9.17 -18.11 -9.41
CA LEU A 302 9.11 -17.53 -10.75
C LEU A 302 7.72 -17.71 -11.37
N ILE A 303 7.15 -18.93 -11.33
CA ILE A 303 5.81 -19.20 -11.86
C ILE A 303 4.73 -18.42 -11.10
N ALA A 304 4.89 -18.24 -9.78
CA ALA A 304 3.94 -17.46 -8.98
C ALA A 304 3.92 -15.97 -9.37
N HIS A 305 5.08 -15.42 -9.75
CA HIS A 305 5.20 -14.02 -10.18
C HIS A 305 4.91 -13.80 -11.67
N ILE A 306 5.09 -14.81 -12.52
CA ILE A 306 4.75 -14.76 -13.95
C ILE A 306 3.86 -15.96 -14.29
N PRO A 307 2.53 -15.85 -14.09
CA PRO A 307 1.60 -16.95 -14.33
C PRO A 307 1.58 -17.43 -15.79
N ALA A 308 1.97 -16.58 -16.75
CA ALA A 308 2.07 -16.92 -18.17
C ALA A 308 3.04 -18.08 -18.45
N LEU A 309 4.02 -18.30 -17.56
CA LEU A 309 5.00 -19.39 -17.66
C LEU A 309 4.49 -20.72 -17.08
N LYS A 310 3.24 -20.77 -16.58
CA LYS A 310 2.66 -21.99 -16.02
C LYS A 310 2.49 -23.05 -17.11
N THR A 311 3.41 -24.02 -17.14
CA THR A 311 3.30 -25.21 -17.99
C THR A 311 2.17 -26.12 -17.54
N THR A 312 1.54 -26.81 -18.50
CA THR A 312 0.68 -27.98 -18.25
C THR A 312 1.49 -29.20 -17.76
N ARG A 313 2.79 -29.23 -18.08
CA ARG A 313 3.76 -30.20 -17.59
C ARG A 313 4.39 -29.78 -16.25
N HIS A 314 5.02 -30.75 -15.59
CA HIS A 314 5.66 -30.62 -14.28
C HIS A 314 6.67 -29.46 -14.21
N VAL A 315 6.74 -28.82 -13.04
CA VAL A 315 7.65 -27.70 -12.68
C VAL A 315 9.12 -27.97 -13.05
N GLY A 316 9.52 -29.24 -13.12
CA GLY A 316 10.85 -29.65 -13.55
C GLY A 316 11.29 -28.99 -14.86
N GLN A 317 10.46 -28.89 -15.89
CA GLN A 317 10.96 -28.32 -17.16
C GLN A 317 11.45 -26.86 -17.01
N ILE A 318 10.92 -26.11 -16.04
CA ILE A 318 11.41 -24.77 -15.72
C ILE A 318 12.73 -24.83 -14.94
N CYS A 319 12.87 -25.77 -14.00
CA CYS A 319 14.14 -25.99 -13.30
C CYS A 319 15.27 -26.37 -14.29
N ASP A 320 14.99 -27.20 -15.31
CA ASP A 320 15.99 -27.56 -16.34
C ASP A 320 16.41 -26.34 -17.17
N VAL A 321 15.47 -25.44 -17.46
CA VAL A 321 15.75 -24.22 -18.22
C VAL A 321 16.58 -23.23 -17.39
N LEU A 322 16.32 -23.12 -16.09
CA LEU A 322 17.12 -22.28 -15.18
C LEU A 322 18.53 -22.84 -14.99
N ASP A 323 18.66 -24.16 -14.80
CA ASP A 323 19.94 -24.87 -14.68
C ASP A 323 20.78 -24.72 -15.96
N GLN A 324 20.15 -24.92 -17.12
CA GLN A 324 20.81 -24.75 -18.42
C GLN A 324 21.19 -23.29 -18.72
N ALA A 325 20.49 -22.32 -18.14
CA ALA A 325 20.83 -20.91 -18.24
C ALA A 325 21.98 -20.49 -17.30
N GLY A 326 22.47 -21.40 -16.44
CA GLY A 326 23.57 -21.10 -15.51
C GLY A 326 23.19 -20.11 -14.42
N ILE A 327 21.90 -19.97 -14.09
CA ILE A 327 21.44 -19.03 -13.07
C ILE A 327 21.61 -19.65 -11.69
N ASP A 328 22.49 -19.08 -10.88
CA ASP A 328 22.70 -19.54 -9.50
C ASP A 328 21.47 -19.23 -8.63
N PRO A 329 20.73 -20.25 -8.13
CA PRO A 329 19.54 -20.06 -7.31
C PRO A 329 19.83 -19.50 -5.90
N ALA A 330 21.08 -19.51 -5.44
CA ALA A 330 21.46 -18.89 -4.17
C ALA A 330 21.56 -17.35 -4.29
N ARG A 331 22.03 -16.87 -5.45
CA ARG A 331 22.13 -15.45 -5.77
C ARG A 331 20.83 -14.89 -6.33
N TRP A 332 20.21 -15.60 -7.28
CA TRP A 332 19.01 -15.16 -7.99
C TRP A 332 17.75 -15.84 -7.46
N THR A 333 16.92 -15.09 -6.74
CA THR A 333 15.62 -15.62 -6.30
C THR A 333 14.63 -15.65 -7.47
N GLY A 334 13.61 -16.52 -7.39
CA GLY A 334 12.59 -16.60 -8.46
C GLY A 334 11.82 -15.28 -8.66
N ARG A 335 11.72 -14.46 -7.61
CA ARG A 335 11.15 -13.10 -7.67
C ARG A 335 12.06 -12.12 -8.42
N ASP A 336 13.37 -12.24 -8.24
CA ASP A 336 14.35 -11.36 -8.87
C ASP A 336 14.45 -11.65 -10.37
N ILE A 337 14.48 -12.93 -10.74
CA ILE A 337 14.40 -13.40 -12.14
C ILE A 337 13.11 -12.88 -12.80
N ALA A 338 11.97 -12.98 -12.12
CA ALA A 338 10.70 -12.47 -12.63
C ALA A 338 10.72 -10.95 -12.85
N ARG A 339 11.38 -10.20 -11.96
CA ARG A 339 11.49 -8.75 -12.05
C ARG A 339 12.37 -8.34 -13.22
N GLU A 340 13.51 -9.00 -13.43
CA GLU A 340 14.37 -8.71 -14.58
C GLU A 340 13.68 -9.05 -15.90
N LEU A 341 13.03 -10.19 -15.99
CA LEU A 341 12.25 -10.54 -17.18
C LEU A 341 11.15 -9.52 -17.46
N THR A 342 10.51 -8.98 -16.41
CA THR A 342 9.48 -7.95 -16.56
C THR A 342 10.07 -6.60 -16.95
N ALA A 343 11.21 -6.20 -16.36
CA ALA A 343 11.91 -4.96 -16.69
C ALA A 343 12.44 -4.98 -18.13
N ASP A 344 13.04 -6.09 -18.58
CA ASP A 344 13.47 -6.27 -19.98
C ASP A 344 12.27 -6.25 -20.93
N THR A 345 11.13 -6.84 -20.55
CA THR A 345 9.88 -6.76 -21.34
C THR A 345 9.40 -5.31 -21.48
N GLN A 346 9.41 -4.54 -20.40
CA GLN A 346 8.99 -3.14 -20.39
C GLN A 346 9.94 -2.25 -21.18
N THR A 347 11.26 -2.47 -21.07
CA THR A 347 12.29 -1.69 -21.78
C THR A 347 12.15 -1.87 -23.29
N ARG A 348 11.74 -3.05 -23.75
CA ARG A 348 11.44 -3.35 -25.16
C ARG A 348 10.06 -2.88 -25.63
N GLY A 349 9.26 -2.26 -24.74
CA GLY A 349 7.90 -1.81 -25.04
C GLY A 349 6.89 -2.94 -25.23
N TRP A 350 7.17 -4.14 -24.72
CA TRP A 350 6.30 -5.30 -24.86
C TRP A 350 5.39 -5.47 -23.64
N VAL A 351 4.30 -6.23 -23.82
CA VAL A 351 3.39 -6.63 -22.75
C VAL A 351 3.45 -8.15 -22.60
N TRP A 352 3.37 -8.63 -21.36
CA TRP A 352 3.35 -10.07 -21.08
C TRP A 352 2.15 -10.75 -21.76
N PRO A 353 2.38 -11.83 -22.55
CA PRO A 353 1.29 -12.60 -23.12
C PRO A 353 0.46 -13.28 -22.02
N THR A 354 -0.86 -13.31 -22.18
CA THR A 354 -1.78 -13.94 -21.21
C THR A 354 -1.72 -15.47 -21.25
N GLN A 355 -1.42 -16.06 -22.41
CA GLN A 355 -1.24 -17.49 -22.61
C GLN A 355 -0.06 -17.75 -23.57
N LEU A 356 0.81 -18.69 -23.21
CA LEU A 356 1.93 -19.13 -24.05
C LEU A 356 1.73 -20.58 -24.50
N THR A 357 1.79 -20.83 -25.81
CA THR A 357 1.71 -22.19 -26.37
C THR A 357 2.95 -23.02 -26.00
N ARG A 358 4.14 -22.37 -25.91
CA ARG A 358 5.43 -23.01 -25.62
C ARG A 358 6.20 -22.22 -24.54
N PRO A 359 5.74 -22.25 -23.27
CA PRO A 359 6.31 -21.42 -22.19
C PRO A 359 7.78 -21.72 -21.89
N THR A 360 8.23 -22.97 -22.01
CA THR A 360 9.63 -23.36 -21.76
C THR A 360 10.58 -22.87 -22.85
N SER A 361 10.18 -22.97 -24.11
CA SER A 361 10.96 -22.44 -25.24
C SER A 361 11.06 -20.91 -25.17
N PHE A 362 9.94 -20.24 -24.85
CA PHE A 362 9.92 -18.79 -24.65
C PHE A 362 10.81 -18.36 -23.49
N LEU A 363 10.72 -19.04 -22.35
CA LEU A 363 11.58 -18.75 -21.19
C LEU A 363 13.05 -18.92 -21.54
N ARG A 364 13.45 -20.04 -22.17
CA ARG A 364 14.84 -20.27 -22.58
C ARG A 364 15.35 -19.16 -23.50
N TRP A 365 14.54 -18.76 -24.48
CA TRP A 365 14.87 -17.65 -25.36
C TRP A 365 15.05 -16.34 -24.57
N ARG A 366 14.14 -16.01 -23.65
CA ARG A 366 14.27 -14.79 -22.82
C ARG A 366 15.50 -14.79 -21.93
N LEU A 367 15.79 -15.91 -21.26
CA LEU A 367 16.96 -16.01 -20.38
C LEU A 367 18.26 -15.81 -21.16
N ALA A 368 18.33 -16.23 -22.42
CA ALA A 368 19.52 -16.03 -23.25
C ALA A 368 19.77 -14.56 -23.67
N HIS A 369 18.79 -13.67 -23.54
CA HIS A 369 18.88 -12.27 -23.96
C HIS A 369 19.12 -11.30 -22.81
N ILE A 370 19.27 -11.80 -21.58
CA ILE A 370 19.49 -11.01 -20.37
C ILE A 370 20.86 -11.40 -19.81
N ASP A 371 21.62 -10.39 -19.41
CA ASP A 371 22.88 -10.60 -18.69
C ASP A 371 22.60 -10.90 -17.20
N TRP A 372 22.82 -12.15 -16.81
CA TRP A 372 22.63 -12.62 -15.43
C TRP A 372 23.87 -12.46 -14.54
N THR A 373 24.99 -11.97 -15.11
CA THR A 373 26.19 -11.67 -14.33
C THR A 373 26.05 -10.34 -13.58
N ALA A 374 25.22 -9.45 -14.11
CA ALA A 374 24.85 -8.17 -13.51
C ALA A 374 24.30 -8.30 -12.08
N GLN A 375 24.27 -7.18 -11.36
CA GLN A 375 23.75 -7.13 -9.99
C GLN A 375 22.27 -7.50 -9.94
N THR A 376 21.90 -8.35 -8.99
CA THR A 376 20.48 -8.73 -8.82
C THR A 376 19.65 -7.51 -8.42
N PRO A 377 18.34 -7.47 -8.74
CA PRO A 377 17.45 -6.42 -8.25
C PRO A 377 17.50 -6.22 -6.74
N ALA A 378 17.73 -7.28 -5.97
CA ALA A 378 17.86 -7.21 -4.52
C ALA A 378 19.20 -6.57 -4.10
N GLU A 379 20.31 -6.92 -4.77
CA GLU A 379 21.61 -6.28 -4.58
C GLU A 379 21.56 -4.78 -4.93
N ARG A 380 20.99 -4.42 -6.08
CA ARG A 380 20.79 -3.02 -6.49
C ARG A 380 19.95 -2.24 -5.48
N ALA A 381 18.89 -2.85 -4.95
CA ALA A 381 18.07 -2.22 -3.93
C ALA A 381 18.82 -2.00 -2.61
N ARG A 382 19.69 -2.93 -2.19
CA ARG A 382 20.54 -2.79 -1.01
C ARG A 382 21.59 -1.70 -1.21
N GLU A 383 22.19 -1.63 -2.38
CA GLU A 383 23.18 -0.58 -2.67
C GLU A 383 22.54 0.81 -2.66
N ASN A 384 21.37 0.95 -3.28
CA ASN A 384 20.57 2.19 -3.20
C ASN A 384 20.09 2.54 -1.78
N ASP A 385 20.05 1.57 -0.88
CA ASP A 385 19.74 1.79 0.53
C ASP A 385 20.97 2.29 1.29
N ARG A 386 22.15 1.71 1.02
CA ARG A 386 23.43 2.15 1.55
C ARG A 386 23.76 3.57 1.13
N THR A 387 23.59 3.92 -0.15
CA THR A 387 23.81 5.28 -0.63
C THR A 387 22.90 6.28 0.07
N ARG A 388 21.60 5.96 0.18
CA ARG A 388 20.63 6.80 0.89
C ARG A 388 20.98 6.98 2.37
N LEU A 389 21.43 5.94 3.05
CA LEU A 389 21.85 6.01 4.44
C LEU A 389 23.15 6.82 4.60
N ALA A 390 24.08 6.72 3.66
CA ALA A 390 25.30 7.52 3.64
C ALA A 390 24.98 9.01 3.44
N GLU A 391 24.11 9.35 2.48
CA GLU A 391 23.62 10.72 2.25
C GLU A 391 22.92 11.28 3.50
N GLN A 392 22.11 10.47 4.18
CA GLN A 392 21.49 10.87 5.44
C GLN A 392 22.55 11.14 6.50
N ALA A 393 23.52 10.25 6.67
CA ALA A 393 24.60 10.41 7.63
C ALA A 393 25.44 11.66 7.35
N GLU A 394 25.69 12.00 6.07
CA GLU A 394 26.33 13.25 5.66
C GLU A 394 25.52 14.46 6.09
N ARG A 395 24.23 14.51 5.78
CA ARG A 395 23.36 15.62 6.22
C ARG A 395 23.32 15.77 7.74
N TRP A 396 23.36 14.65 8.47
CA TRP A 396 23.45 14.68 9.94
C TRP A 396 24.82 15.18 10.44
N ARG A 397 25.91 14.90 9.72
CA ARG A 397 27.23 15.48 10.02
C ARG A 397 27.23 16.98 9.75
N GLU A 398 26.79 17.41 8.57
CA GLU A 398 26.69 18.83 8.20
C GLU A 398 25.79 19.62 9.17
N ALA A 399 24.68 19.03 9.62
CA ALA A 399 23.83 19.65 10.65
C ALA A 399 24.58 19.81 11.98
N ARG A 400 25.28 18.76 12.44
CA ARG A 400 26.07 18.82 13.68
C ARG A 400 27.24 19.79 13.59
N GLU A 401 27.91 19.88 12.45
CA GLU A 401 28.98 20.85 12.20
C GLU A 401 28.42 22.28 12.24
N ARG A 402 27.29 22.54 11.56
CA ARG A 402 26.59 23.83 11.66
C ARG A 402 26.23 24.16 13.11
N ASP A 403 25.67 23.20 13.85
CA ASP A 403 25.31 23.39 15.27
C ASP A 403 26.56 23.65 16.14
N SER A 404 27.71 23.03 15.83
CA SER A 404 28.98 23.27 16.54
C SER A 404 29.59 24.65 16.25
N HIS A 405 29.29 25.24 15.10
CA HIS A 405 29.69 26.60 14.73
C HIS A 405 28.73 27.67 15.25
N VAL A 406 27.57 27.29 15.79
CA VAL A 406 26.71 28.24 16.51
C VAL A 406 27.39 28.60 17.82
N ALA A 407 27.80 29.87 17.94
CA ALA A 407 28.49 30.36 19.12
C ALA A 407 27.67 30.11 20.40
N ASP A 408 28.30 29.51 21.41
CA ASP A 408 27.71 29.32 22.73
C ASP A 408 27.21 30.65 23.30
N ALA A 409 26.14 30.60 24.11
CA ALA A 409 25.51 31.81 24.66
C ALA A 409 26.52 32.71 25.41
N HIS A 410 27.47 32.10 26.12
CA HIS A 410 28.55 32.81 26.81
C HIS A 410 29.54 33.47 25.82
N ALA A 411 29.89 32.80 24.73
CA ALA A 411 30.77 33.36 23.69
C ALA A 411 30.12 34.56 22.99
N ARG A 412 28.81 34.49 22.70
CA ARG A 412 28.04 35.62 22.17
C ARG A 412 28.00 36.81 23.13
N ALA A 413 27.79 36.56 24.42
CA ALA A 413 27.77 37.61 25.43
C ALA A 413 29.14 38.31 25.59
N GLN A 414 30.24 37.54 25.54
CA GLN A 414 31.61 38.07 25.57
C GLN A 414 31.91 38.96 24.37
N ILE A 415 31.57 38.51 23.15
CA ILE A 415 31.75 39.28 21.92
C ILE A 415 30.94 40.58 21.97
N MET A 416 29.68 40.53 22.40
CA MET A 416 28.83 41.72 22.52
C MET A 416 29.34 42.72 23.56
N LYS A 417 29.91 42.22 24.68
CA LYS A 417 30.55 43.08 25.69
C LYS A 417 31.77 43.81 25.11
N GLN A 418 32.65 43.09 24.42
CA GLN A 418 33.81 43.69 23.75
C GLN A 418 33.41 44.73 22.70
N LEU A 419 32.36 44.46 21.92
CA LEU A 419 31.83 45.40 20.93
C LEU A 419 31.30 46.68 21.59
N ARG A 420 30.58 46.57 22.71
CA ARG A 420 30.09 47.73 23.48
C ARG A 420 31.25 48.58 24.02
N GLU A 421 32.30 47.95 24.54
CA GLU A 421 33.50 48.64 25.04
C GLU A 421 34.29 49.33 23.90
N GLN A 422 34.35 48.72 22.71
CA GLN A 422 35.01 49.34 21.55
C GLN A 422 34.22 50.52 20.98
N LEU A 423 32.89 50.48 21.06
CA LEU A 423 32.04 51.58 20.59
C LEU A 423 32.04 52.75 21.58
N SER A 424 32.09 52.49 22.88
CA SER A 424 32.16 53.55 23.90
C SER A 424 33.51 54.28 23.93
N THR A 425 34.60 53.61 23.52
CA THR A 425 35.94 54.21 23.42
C THR A 425 36.17 54.98 22.12
N ARG A 426 35.27 54.87 21.13
CA ARG A 426 35.38 55.52 19.82
C ARG A 426 34.53 56.78 19.67
N THR A 427 33.88 57.24 20.73
CA THR A 427 33.14 58.51 20.73
C THR A 427 34.06 59.62 21.27
N PRO A 428 34.77 60.40 20.43
CA PRO A 428 35.42 61.62 20.88
C PRO A 428 34.36 62.66 21.24
N ALA A 429 34.67 63.44 22.29
CA ALA A 429 33.85 64.48 22.90
C ALA A 429 33.51 65.63 21.93
#